data_AF-A0A3N0XHW4-F1
#
_entry.id   AF-A0A3N0XHW4-F1
#
_cell.length_a   1.000
_cell.length_b   1.000
_cell.length_c   1.000
_cell.angle_alpha   90.00
_cell.angle_beta   90.00
_cell.angle_gamma   90.00
#
_symmetry.space_group_name_H-M   'P 1'
#
loop_
_entity.id
_entity.type
_entity.pdbx_description
1 polymer ?
#
loop_
_entity_poly.entity_id
_entity_poly.type
_entity_poly.pdbx_seq_one_letter_code
_entity_poly.pdbx_strand_id
1 'polypeptide(L)'
;MFGALPRLPCSAVTASVLLQINPNLLKKKSKNSVRLVVEFGSFDEAEKIIMVSFRSGYIFIQTDKPVYNPGDTGQNSHCMTKH
;
A
#
# COMPACT_ATOMS: atom_id res chain seq x y z
N MET A 1 -26.06 -2.40 -50.75
CA MET A 1 -25.86 -1.94 -49.35
C MET A 1 -24.48 -2.43 -48.91
N PHE A 2 -23.50 -1.54 -48.76
CA PHE A 2 -22.17 -1.89 -48.23
C PHE A 2 -22.11 -1.44 -46.78
N GLY A 3 -22.12 -2.40 -45.85
CA GLY A 3 -22.00 -2.13 -44.42
C GLY A 3 -20.60 -1.61 -44.10
N ALA A 4 -20.52 -0.46 -43.43
CA ALA A 4 -19.26 0.05 -42.91
C ALA A 4 -18.81 -0.83 -41.73
N LEU A 5 -17.61 -1.39 -41.84
CA LEU A 5 -16.95 -2.11 -40.74
C LEU A 5 -16.63 -1.12 -39.61
N PRO A 6 -16.88 -1.45 -38.32
CA PRO A 6 -16.55 -0.57 -37.22
C PRO A 6 -15.05 -0.30 -37.21
N ARG A 7 -14.68 0.99 -37.35
CA ARG A 7 -13.28 1.42 -37.28
C ARG A 7 -12.77 1.13 -35.88
N LEU A 8 -11.76 0.26 -35.78
CA LEU A 8 -11.02 0.06 -34.54
C LEU A 8 -10.42 1.40 -34.09
N PRO A 9 -10.43 1.73 -32.79
CA PRO A 9 -9.83 2.96 -32.30
C PRO A 9 -8.34 2.99 -32.67
N CYS A 10 -7.93 4.07 -33.36
CA CYS A 10 -6.53 4.35 -33.63
C CYS A 10 -5.78 4.39 -32.29
N SER A 11 -4.69 3.63 -32.20
CA SER A 11 -3.93 3.35 -30.97
C SER A 11 -3.84 4.56 -30.02
N ALA A 12 -4.66 4.57 -28.96
CA ALA A 12 -4.63 5.62 -27.97
C ALA A 12 -3.32 5.50 -27.18
N VAL A 13 -2.37 6.38 -27.45
CA VAL A 13 -1.12 6.46 -26.69
C VAL A 13 -1.45 7.06 -25.33
N THR A 14 -1.45 6.24 -24.28
CA THR A 14 -1.63 6.68 -22.91
C THR A 14 -0.26 7.02 -22.30
N ALA A 15 -0.14 8.24 -21.75
CA ALA A 15 1.01 8.64 -20.96
C ALA A 15 0.64 8.60 -19.48
N SER A 16 1.42 7.89 -18.67
CA SER A 16 1.23 7.81 -17.22
C SER A 16 2.34 8.54 -16.48
N VAL A 17 1.97 9.39 -15.51
CA VAL A 17 2.90 10.06 -14.59
C VAL A 17 2.80 9.40 -13.22
N LEU A 18 3.95 9.11 -12.61
CA LEU A 18 4.02 8.63 -11.23
C LEU A 18 4.23 9.81 -10.29
N LEU A 19 3.33 9.97 -9.33
CA LEU A 19 3.41 11.01 -8.30
C LEU A 19 3.70 10.36 -6.95
N GLN A 20 4.74 10.83 -6.27
CA GLN A 20 5.08 10.41 -4.91
C GLN A 20 4.75 11.51 -3.91
N ILE A 21 4.02 11.14 -2.85
CA ILE A 21 3.62 12.05 -1.78
C ILE A 21 4.52 11.76 -0.58
N ASN A 22 5.18 12.80 -0.05
CA ASN A 22 5.96 12.65 1.18
C ASN A 22 5.02 12.41 2.38
N PRO A 23 5.10 11.26 3.08
CA PRO A 23 4.18 10.92 4.16
C PRO A 23 4.31 11.86 5.37
N ASN A 24 5.45 12.54 5.55
CA ASN A 24 5.66 13.46 6.67
C ASN A 24 4.82 14.75 6.56
N LEU A 25 4.29 15.05 5.37
CA LEU A 25 3.40 16.19 5.14
C LEU A 25 1.95 15.89 5.53
N LEU A 26 1.62 14.63 5.83
CA LEU A 26 0.28 14.18 6.15
C LEU A 26 0.07 14.03 7.67
N LYS A 27 -1.14 14.26 8.16
CA LYS A 27 -1.47 14.15 9.58
C LYS A 27 -1.84 12.72 9.96
N LYS A 28 -1.00 12.03 10.73
CA LYS A 28 -1.15 10.59 11.06
C LYS A 28 -2.46 10.17 11.74
N LYS A 29 -3.10 11.07 12.51
CA LYS A 29 -4.26 10.74 13.36
C LYS A 29 -5.63 11.09 12.74
N SER A 30 -5.67 11.70 11.57
CA SER A 30 -6.91 12.11 10.90
C SER A 30 -7.03 11.49 9.51
N LYS A 31 -8.26 11.46 8.96
CA LYS A 31 -8.46 11.19 7.54
C LYS A 31 -7.75 12.28 6.74
N ASN A 32 -6.90 11.90 5.78
CA ASN A 32 -6.22 12.84 4.91
C ASN A 32 -6.76 12.68 3.49
N SER A 33 -6.97 13.80 2.83
CA SER A 33 -7.26 13.88 1.41
C SER A 33 -6.25 14.80 0.74
N VAL A 34 -5.90 14.47 -0.50
CA VAL A 34 -5.05 15.31 -1.35
C VAL A 34 -5.87 15.77 -2.55
N ARG A 35 -5.67 17.03 -2.94
CA ARG A 35 -6.26 17.62 -4.13
C ARG A 35 -5.25 17.46 -5.27
N LEU A 36 -5.57 16.63 -6.25
CA LEU A 36 -4.81 16.51 -7.49
C LEU A 36 -5.39 17.49 -8.51
N VAL A 37 -4.54 18.36 -9.04
CA VAL A 37 -4.89 19.33 -10.08
C VAL A 37 -4.02 19.06 -11.29
N VAL A 38 -4.65 19.04 -12.45
CA VAL A 38 -3.95 18.98 -13.74
C VAL A 38 -4.34 20.22 -14.52
N GLU A 39 -3.33 21.03 -14.86
CA GLU A 39 -3.49 22.23 -15.67
C GLU A 39 -3.22 21.87 -17.14
N PHE A 40 -4.18 22.15 -18.01
CA PHE A 40 -4.08 21.96 -19.45
C PHE A 40 -3.90 23.31 -20.14
N GLY A 41 -2.65 23.76 -20.17
CA GLY A 41 -2.31 25.06 -20.76
C GLY A 41 -2.97 26.21 -19.98
N SER A 42 -3.53 27.19 -20.69
CA SER A 42 -3.87 28.48 -20.09
C SER A 42 -5.27 28.57 -19.49
N PHE A 43 -6.18 27.62 -19.73
CA PHE A 43 -7.61 27.84 -19.47
C PHE A 43 -8.37 26.67 -18.83
N ASP A 44 -7.87 25.43 -18.90
CA ASP A 44 -8.61 24.26 -18.41
C ASP A 44 -7.86 23.57 -17.28
N GLU A 45 -8.57 23.31 -16.18
CA GLU A 45 -8.10 22.51 -15.05
C GLU A 45 -9.00 21.30 -14.82
N ALA A 46 -8.40 20.15 -14.52
CA ALA A 46 -9.11 19.02 -13.97
C ALA A 46 -8.70 18.80 -12.51
N GLU A 47 -9.68 18.70 -11.63
CA GLU A 47 -9.47 18.44 -10.21
C GLU A 47 -9.97 17.05 -9.81
N LYS A 48 -9.22 16.39 -8.91
CA LYS A 48 -9.67 15.19 -8.22
C LYS A 48 -9.26 15.18 -6.75
N ILE A 49 -10.21 14.89 -5.87
CA ILE A 49 -9.96 14.65 -4.44
C ILE A 49 -9.67 13.17 -4.22
N ILE A 50 -8.51 12.84 -3.67
CA ILE A 50 -8.07 11.47 -3.41
C ILE A 50 -7.85 11.29 -1.91
N MET A 51 -8.54 10.33 -1.31
CA MET A 51 -8.30 9.95 0.08
C MET A 51 -7.05 9.08 0.18
N VAL A 52 -6.14 9.42 1.11
CA VAL A 52 -4.86 8.70 1.28
C VAL A 52 -4.82 7.99 2.62
N SER A 53 -4.04 6.91 2.70
CA SER A 53 -3.86 6.13 3.92
C SER A 53 -2.39 5.83 4.17
N PHE A 54 -2.00 5.77 5.45
CA PHE A 54 -0.64 5.43 5.88
C PHE A 54 -0.38 3.91 5.95
N ARG A 55 -1.27 3.08 5.42
CA ARG A 55 -1.08 1.63 5.44
C ARG A 55 0.08 1.31 4.50
N SER A 56 1.21 0.90 5.08
CA SER A 56 2.39 0.48 4.32
C SER A 56 2.92 -0.83 4.88
N GLY A 57 3.36 -1.69 3.95
CA GLY A 57 4.04 -2.94 4.25
C GLY A 57 3.12 -4.09 4.66
N TYR A 58 3.73 -5.28 4.66
CA TYR A 58 3.20 -6.49 5.26
C TYR A 58 4.10 -6.83 6.45
N ILE A 59 3.49 -7.23 7.57
CA ILE A 59 4.24 -7.74 8.71
C ILE A 59 4.29 -9.25 8.56
N PHE A 60 5.49 -9.80 8.38
CA PHE A 60 5.72 -11.23 8.40
C PHE A 60 6.21 -11.62 9.79
N ILE A 61 5.45 -12.49 10.45
CA ILE A 61 5.82 -13.05 11.76
C ILE A 61 6.12 -14.52 11.51
N GLN A 62 7.37 -14.92 11.73
CA GLN A 62 7.76 -16.31 11.77
C GLN A 62 8.10 -16.66 13.21
N THR A 63 7.38 -17.62 13.78
CA THR A 63 7.64 -18.14 15.13
C THR A 63 8.57 -19.34 15.04
N ASP A 64 9.53 -19.47 15.96
CA ASP A 64 10.50 -20.59 15.94
C ASP A 64 9.91 -21.95 16.38
N LYS A 65 8.80 -21.97 17.16
CA LYS A 65 8.21 -23.22 17.67
C LYS A 65 6.70 -23.36 17.49
N PRO A 66 6.19 -24.58 17.19
CA PRO A 66 4.76 -24.88 17.25
C PRO A 66 4.31 -24.96 18.71
N VAL A 67 3.28 -24.16 19.05
CA VAL A 67 2.45 -24.14 20.27
C VAL A 67 3.16 -24.54 21.58
N TYR A 68 3.50 -23.54 22.41
CA TYR A 68 3.80 -23.76 23.82
C TYR A 68 2.55 -24.15 24.59
N ASN A 69 2.62 -25.21 25.39
CA ASN A 69 1.54 -25.53 26.32
C ASN A 69 1.71 -24.68 27.60
N PRO A 70 0.60 -24.26 28.24
CA PRO A 70 0.67 -23.60 29.54
C PRO A 70 1.35 -24.54 30.56
N GLY A 71 2.60 -24.25 30.92
CA GLY A 71 3.42 -25.10 31.80
C GLY A 71 4.84 -25.39 31.32
N ASP A 72 5.18 -25.08 30.05
CA ASP A 72 6.53 -25.29 29.49
C ASP A 72 7.59 -24.27 29.98
N THR A 73 7.36 -23.64 31.13
CA THR A 73 8.35 -22.77 31.78
C THR A 73 9.47 -23.65 32.32
N GLY A 74 10.70 -23.40 31.84
CA GLY A 74 11.90 -24.19 32.07
C GLY A 74 12.02 -24.83 33.46
N GLN A 75 12.29 -26.14 33.45
CA GLN A 75 12.75 -26.86 34.64
C GLN A 75 14.13 -26.34 35.05
N ASN A 76 14.12 -25.28 35.85
CA ASN A 76 15.26 -24.75 36.59
C ASN A 76 15.50 -25.59 37.86
N SER A 77 15.65 -26.92 37.75
CA SER A 77 15.93 -27.74 38.94
C SER A 77 16.58 -29.08 38.63
N HIS A 78 17.80 -29.07 38.08
CA HIS A 78 18.87 -29.96 38.58
C HIS A 78 20.23 -29.55 37.99
N CYS A 79 21.03 -28.80 38.74
CA CYS A 79 22.48 -28.96 38.60
C CYS A 79 22.81 -30.32 39.23
N MET A 80 23.12 -31.33 38.40
CA MET A 80 23.67 -32.59 38.91
C MET A 80 25.13 -32.33 39.29
N THR A 81 25.40 -32.16 40.58
CA THR A 81 26.74 -32.43 41.12
C THR A 81 26.95 -33.94 41.00
N LYS A 82 27.77 -34.37 40.04
CA LYS A 82 28.32 -35.73 40.00
C LYS A 82 29.63 -35.72 40.79
N HIS A 83 29.64 -36.48 41.89
CA HIS A 83 30.86 -37.00 42.51
C HIS A 83 31.66 -37.83 41.50
#